data_AF-A0A967D483-F1
#
_entry.id   AF-A0A967D483-F1
#
_cell.length_a   1.000
_cell.length_b   1.000
_cell.length_c   1.000
_cell.angle_alpha   90.00
_cell.angle_beta   90.00
_cell.angle_gamma   90.00
#
_symmetry.space_group_name_H-M   'P 1'
#
loop_
_entity.id
_entity.type
_entity.pdbx_description
1 polymer ?
#
loop_
_entity_poly.entity_id
_entity_poly.type
_entity_poly.pdbx_seq_one_letter_code
_entity_poly.pdbx_strand_id
1 'polypeptide(L)'
;MQWRTEVTLAGSGHAVTQVYCSAVPIAYSPHSATAWEPVARLVLDATYDVCLTAARINADQSGNRTVFLTLVGGGVFGNPMSWIVEAIDGALQRHADAGLDVALVSYGGSNPALAQLLR
;
A
#
# COMPACT_ATOMS: atom_id res chain seq x y z
N MET A 1 -12.17 -4.33 -4.17
CA MET A 1 -12.20 -2.87 -3.95
C MET A 1 -13.60 -2.47 -3.51
N GLN A 2 -13.71 -1.50 -2.60
CA GLN A 2 -14.98 -0.90 -2.19
C GLN A 2 -14.87 0.63 -2.27
N TRP A 3 -15.79 1.26 -2.98
CA TRP A 3 -15.82 2.71 -3.18
C TRP A 3 -16.85 3.34 -2.25
N ARG A 4 -16.52 4.53 -1.71
CA ARG A 4 -17.44 5.38 -0.95
C ARG A 4 -18.17 4.64 0.19
N THR A 5 -17.49 3.73 0.87
CA THR A 5 -18.00 3.05 2.07
C THR A 5 -18.11 4.07 3.20
N GLU A 6 -19.29 4.22 3.79
CA GLU A 6 -19.49 5.10 4.94
C GLU A 6 -18.75 4.59 6.18
N VAL A 7 -18.11 5.49 6.92
CA VAL A 7 -17.52 5.17 8.21
C VAL A 7 -18.62 5.06 9.26
N THR A 8 -18.73 3.90 9.91
CA THR A 8 -19.80 3.58 10.87
C THR A 8 -19.60 4.19 12.26
N LEU A 9 -18.52 4.95 12.47
CA LEU A 9 -18.32 5.70 13.71
C LEU A 9 -19.36 6.83 13.79
N ALA A 10 -20.09 6.89 14.91
CA ALA A 10 -21.14 7.88 15.12
C ALA A 10 -20.63 9.32 14.92
N GLY A 11 -21.36 10.11 14.12
CA GLY A 11 -21.02 11.50 13.83
C GLY A 11 -19.88 11.70 12.81
N SER A 12 -19.35 10.64 12.21
CA SER A 12 -18.22 10.73 11.27
C SER A 12 -18.63 11.22 9.88
N GLY A 13 -19.72 10.66 9.32
CA GLY A 13 -20.41 11.13 8.10
C GLY A 13 -19.60 11.11 6.80
N HIS A 14 -18.32 10.70 6.83
CA HIS A 14 -17.47 10.64 5.65
C HIS A 14 -17.42 9.23 5.06
N ALA A 15 -17.09 9.18 3.78
CA ALA A 15 -16.93 7.94 3.03
C ALA A 15 -15.45 7.69 2.73
N VAL A 16 -15.05 6.43 2.72
CA VAL A 16 -13.70 5.98 2.37
C VAL A 16 -13.74 5.04 1.16
N THR A 17 -12.65 5.04 0.40
CA THR A 17 -12.41 4.04 -0.64
C THR A 17 -11.36 3.07 -0.13
N GLN A 18 -11.67 1.77 -0.15
CA GLN A 18 -10.81 0.70 0.35
C GLN A 18 -10.35 -0.21 -0.80
N VAL A 19 -9.04 -0.28 -0.99
CA VAL A 19 -8.40 -1.18 -1.95
C VAL A 19 -7.88 -2.39 -1.19
N TYR A 20 -8.60 -3.51 -1.29
CA TYR A 20 -8.18 -4.77 -0.68
C TYR A 20 -7.20 -5.48 -1.62
N CYS A 21 -5.93 -5.49 -1.21
CA CYS A 21 -4.83 -6.20 -1.88
C CYS A 21 -4.23 -7.25 -0.95
N SER A 22 -3.41 -8.14 -1.51
CA SER A 22 -2.71 -9.19 -0.79
C SER A 22 -1.29 -9.30 -1.31
N ALA A 23 -0.35 -9.69 -0.45
CA ALA A 23 0.99 -10.12 -0.85
C ALA A 23 1.06 -11.64 -0.96
N VAL A 24 2.18 -12.16 -1.45
CA VAL A 24 2.46 -13.60 -1.46
C VAL A 24 2.77 -14.07 -0.02
N PRO A 25 2.15 -15.17 0.47
CA PRO A 25 2.34 -15.66 1.83
C PRO A 25 3.61 -16.53 1.98
N ILE A 26 4.78 -15.91 1.81
CA ILE A 26 6.11 -16.58 1.78
C ILE A 26 6.39 -17.40 3.04
N ALA A 27 6.08 -16.86 4.23
CA ALA A 27 6.39 -17.47 5.52
C ALA A 27 5.75 -18.86 5.73
N TYR A 28 4.71 -19.20 4.97
CA TYR A 28 4.04 -20.49 5.05
C TYR A 28 4.61 -21.53 4.08
N SER A 29 5.58 -21.13 3.26
CA SER A 29 6.24 -22.01 2.29
C SER A 29 7.43 -22.74 2.90
N PRO A 30 7.69 -24.01 2.54
CA PRO A 30 8.94 -24.68 2.89
C PRO A 30 10.14 -24.18 2.08
N HIS A 31 9.93 -23.36 1.04
CA HIS A 31 10.99 -22.83 0.18
C HIS A 31 11.55 -21.51 0.72
N SER A 32 12.79 -21.17 0.33
CA SER A 32 13.40 -19.91 0.71
C SER A 32 12.65 -18.71 0.13
N ALA A 33 12.71 -17.56 0.80
CA ALA A 33 12.13 -16.32 0.29
C ALA A 33 12.62 -15.97 -1.12
N THR A 34 13.92 -16.16 -1.39
CA THR A 34 14.52 -15.89 -2.71
C THR A 34 13.86 -16.69 -3.84
N ALA A 35 13.39 -17.92 -3.59
CA ALA A 35 12.66 -18.69 -4.61
C ALA A 35 11.31 -18.04 -4.98
N TRP A 36 10.72 -17.27 -4.07
CA TRP A 36 9.48 -16.53 -4.26
C TRP A 36 9.68 -15.11 -4.79
N GLU A 37 10.91 -14.60 -4.79
CA GLU A 37 11.21 -13.19 -5.05
C GLU A 37 10.55 -12.65 -6.34
N PRO A 38 10.66 -13.31 -7.50
CA PRO A 38 10.11 -12.75 -8.74
C PRO A 38 8.60 -12.52 -8.68
N VAL A 39 7.84 -13.48 -8.13
CA VAL A 39 6.37 -13.37 -8.03
C VAL A 39 5.95 -12.49 -6.86
N ALA A 40 6.66 -12.55 -5.73
CA ALA A 40 6.36 -11.73 -4.57
C ALA A 40 6.52 -10.24 -4.89
N ARG A 41 7.62 -9.87 -5.55
CA ARG A 41 7.86 -8.50 -5.97
C ARG A 41 6.85 -8.01 -7.00
N LEU A 42 6.52 -8.84 -8.00
CA LEU A 42 5.48 -8.52 -8.99
C LEU A 42 4.13 -8.21 -8.32
N VAL A 43 3.72 -9.04 -7.35
CA VAL A 43 2.47 -8.85 -6.61
C VAL A 43 2.51 -7.61 -5.73
N LEU A 44 3.64 -7.30 -5.09
CA LEU A 44 3.84 -6.08 -4.31
C LEU A 44 3.78 -4.83 -5.19
N ASP A 45 4.49 -4.83 -6.32
CA ASP A 45 4.48 -3.72 -7.28
C ASP A 45 3.06 -3.43 -7.77
N ALA A 46 2.33 -4.48 -8.16
CA ALA A 46 0.94 -4.36 -8.61
C ALA A 46 0.01 -3.89 -7.48
N THR A 47 0.23 -4.35 -6.24
CA THR A 47 -0.57 -3.95 -5.07
C THR A 47 -0.50 -2.44 -4.85
N TYR A 48 0.71 -1.88 -4.82
CA TYR A 48 0.88 -0.45 -4.58
C TYR A 48 0.48 0.39 -5.80
N ASP A 49 0.78 -0.06 -7.02
CA ASP A 49 0.41 0.65 -8.24
C ASP A 49 -1.11 0.76 -8.44
N VAL A 50 -1.84 -0.35 -8.22
CA VAL A 50 -3.32 -0.35 -8.28
C VAL A 50 -3.92 0.51 -7.17
N CYS A 51 -3.32 0.52 -5.97
CA CYS A 51 -3.79 1.37 -4.88
C CYS A 51 -3.67 2.86 -5.21
N LEU A 52 -2.53 3.29 -5.75
CA LEU A 52 -2.33 4.69 -6.16
C LEU A 52 -3.14 5.07 -7.40
N THR A 53 -3.34 4.14 -8.33
CA THR A 53 -4.25 4.34 -9.48
C THR A 53 -5.69 4.57 -9.00
N ALA A 54 -6.16 3.75 -8.07
CA ALA A 54 -7.46 3.92 -7.43
C ALA A 54 -7.57 5.26 -6.69
N ALA A 55 -6.52 5.68 -5.99
CA ALA A 55 -6.47 6.97 -5.32
C ALA A 55 -6.55 8.15 -6.29
N ARG A 56 -5.87 8.09 -7.43
CA ARG A 56 -5.96 9.11 -8.49
C ARG A 56 -7.41 9.24 -8.99
N ILE A 57 -8.06 8.13 -9.31
CA ILE A 57 -9.48 8.12 -9.72
C ILE A 57 -10.37 8.70 -8.61
N ASN A 58 -10.13 8.32 -7.35
CA ASN A 58 -10.86 8.87 -6.21
C ASN A 58 -10.68 10.39 -6.09
N ALA A 59 -9.46 10.88 -6.30
CA ALA A 59 -9.13 12.30 -6.23
C ALA A 59 -9.82 13.10 -7.35
N ASP A 60 -9.85 12.57 -8.57
CA ASP A 60 -10.54 13.19 -9.70
C ASP A 60 -12.06 13.30 -9.45
N GLN A 61 -12.65 12.33 -8.73
CA GLN A 61 -14.09 12.30 -8.46
C GLN A 61 -14.52 13.08 -7.22
N SER A 62 -13.68 13.13 -6.18
CA SER A 62 -14.05 13.66 -4.86
C SER A 62 -13.27 14.92 -4.45
N GLY A 63 -12.17 15.23 -5.14
CA GLY A 63 -11.19 16.24 -4.74
C GLY A 63 -10.28 15.80 -3.59
N ASN A 64 -10.54 14.65 -2.94
CA ASN A 64 -9.72 14.14 -1.84
C ASN A 64 -8.50 13.37 -2.38
N ARG A 65 -7.31 13.89 -2.07
CA ARG A 65 -6.02 13.39 -2.52
C ARG A 65 -5.28 12.55 -1.46
N THR A 66 -5.84 12.41 -0.26
CA THR A 66 -5.19 11.70 0.83
C THR A 66 -5.27 10.19 0.65
N VAL A 67 -4.14 9.51 0.82
CA VAL A 67 -4.00 8.06 0.68
C VAL A 67 -3.25 7.51 1.88
N PHE A 68 -3.71 6.39 2.42
CA PHE A 68 -3.01 5.67 3.49
C PHE A 68 -2.51 4.33 2.97
N LEU A 69 -1.20 4.16 2.91
CA LEU A 69 -0.57 2.89 2.51
C LEU A 69 -0.08 2.15 3.74
N THR A 70 -0.33 0.84 3.77
CA THR A 70 0.22 -0.06 4.79
C THR A 70 1.32 -0.93 4.19
N LEU A 71 2.11 -1.57 5.06
CA LEU A 71 3.21 -2.46 4.67
C LEU A 71 2.71 -3.88 4.38
N VAL A 72 1.97 -4.01 3.27
CA VAL A 72 1.30 -5.25 2.87
C VAL A 72 2.30 -6.39 2.78
N GLY A 73 2.01 -7.49 3.47
CA GLY A 73 2.86 -8.70 3.45
C GLY A 73 4.04 -8.71 4.41
N GLY A 74 4.36 -7.59 5.09
CA GLY A 74 5.50 -7.46 6.00
C GLY A 74 5.30 -8.07 7.40
N GLY A 75 4.07 -8.52 7.69
CA GLY A 75 3.75 -9.26 8.93
C GLY A 75 3.86 -10.77 8.74
N VAL A 76 2.77 -11.48 9.04
CA VAL A 76 2.72 -12.96 9.02
C VAL A 76 3.00 -13.60 7.65
N PHE A 77 2.95 -12.84 6.55
CA PHE A 77 3.29 -13.34 5.22
C PHE A 77 4.81 -13.37 4.97
N GLY A 78 5.61 -12.68 5.78
CA GLY A 78 7.07 -12.76 5.75
C GLY A 78 7.72 -12.21 4.49
N ASN A 79 7.12 -11.21 3.84
CA ASN A 79 7.80 -10.52 2.74
C ASN A 79 8.92 -9.65 3.31
N PRO A 80 10.16 -9.72 2.76
CA PRO A 80 11.24 -8.83 3.14
C PRO A 80 10.83 -7.36 3.07
N MET A 81 11.17 -6.60 4.11
CA MET A 81 10.82 -5.17 4.20
C MET A 81 11.37 -4.37 3.03
N SER A 82 12.57 -4.69 2.55
CA SER A 82 13.16 -4.04 1.38
C SER A 82 12.28 -4.17 0.13
N TRP A 83 11.70 -5.34 -0.13
CA TRP A 83 10.82 -5.54 -1.29
C TRP A 83 9.55 -4.69 -1.21
N ILE A 84 8.99 -4.55 -0.01
CA ILE A 84 7.81 -3.72 0.23
C ILE A 84 8.14 -2.25 0.00
N VAL A 85 9.25 -1.78 0.58
CA VAL A 85 9.66 -0.38 0.48
C VAL A 85 10.04 -0.01 -0.96
N GLU A 86 10.73 -0.89 -1.68
CA GLU A 86 11.06 -0.70 -3.09
C GLU A 86 9.80 -0.67 -3.98
N ALA A 87 8.81 -1.52 -3.71
CA ALA A 87 7.54 -1.50 -4.43
C ALA A 87 6.73 -0.23 -4.17
N ILE A 88 6.73 0.27 -2.92
CA ILE A 88 6.14 1.57 -2.59
C ILE A 88 6.85 2.69 -3.33
N ASP A 89 8.20 2.77 -3.27
CA ASP A 89 8.96 3.81 -3.96
C ASP A 89 8.69 3.81 -5.47
N GLY A 90 8.73 2.62 -6.10
CA GLY A 90 8.42 2.47 -7.52
C GLY A 90 7.00 2.95 -7.87
N ALA A 91 6.01 2.65 -7.03
CA ALA A 91 4.65 3.14 -7.23
C ALA A 91 4.56 4.66 -7.03
N LEU A 92 5.19 5.22 -5.98
CA LEU A 92 5.22 6.67 -5.75
C LEU A 92 5.86 7.41 -6.93
N GLN A 93 6.94 6.86 -7.51
CA GLN A 93 7.57 7.44 -8.71
C GLN A 93 6.66 7.42 -9.93
N ARG A 94 5.94 6.31 -10.17
CA ARG A 94 4.99 6.19 -11.30
C ARG A 94 3.80 7.15 -11.19
N HIS A 95 3.42 7.54 -9.99
CA HIS A 95 2.28 8.42 -9.70
C HIS A 95 2.70 9.80 -9.18
N ALA A 96 3.96 10.22 -9.40
CA ALA A 96 4.50 11.47 -8.85
C ALA A 96 3.76 12.72 -9.36
N ASP A 97 3.14 12.66 -10.54
CA ASP A 97 2.36 13.74 -11.16
C ASP A 97 0.91 13.82 -10.64
N ALA A 98 0.45 12.83 -9.88
CA ALA A 98 -0.94 12.73 -9.44
C ALA A 98 -1.28 13.71 -8.29
N GLY A 99 -0.27 14.31 -7.65
CA GLY A 99 -0.45 15.24 -6.53
C GLY A 99 -1.09 14.59 -5.29
N LEU A 100 -0.95 13.26 -5.14
CA LEU A 100 -1.48 12.52 -4.00
C LEU A 100 -0.73 12.88 -2.71
N ASP A 101 -1.49 13.00 -1.62
CA ASP A 101 -0.97 13.18 -0.26
C ASP A 101 -0.89 11.80 0.41
N VAL A 102 0.29 11.17 0.36
CA VAL A 102 0.46 9.77 0.74
C VAL A 102 1.03 9.66 2.16
N ALA A 103 0.24 9.10 3.07
CA ALA A 103 0.68 8.73 4.41
C ALA A 103 1.06 7.24 4.46
N LEU A 104 2.29 6.96 4.91
CA LEU A 104 2.75 5.59 5.18
C LEU A 104 2.41 5.19 6.62
N VAL A 105 1.63 4.13 6.76
CA VAL A 105 1.10 3.67 8.06
C VAL A 105 1.82 2.40 8.50
N SER A 106 2.49 2.50 9.65
CA SER A 106 3.17 1.38 10.32
C SER A 106 2.54 1.06 11.68
N TYR A 107 2.48 -0.23 12.02
CA TYR A 107 1.93 -0.69 13.29
C TYR A 107 2.94 -0.51 14.43
N GLY A 108 2.46 -0.08 15.62
CA GLY A 108 3.25 0.01 16.85
C GLY A 108 4.20 1.22 16.97
N GLY A 109 4.62 1.81 15.86
CA GLY A 109 5.48 3.00 15.85
C GLY A 109 6.02 3.32 14.46
N SER A 110 6.88 4.33 14.36
CA SER A 110 7.58 4.67 13.12
C SER A 110 8.50 3.52 12.69
N ASN A 111 8.48 3.17 11.41
CA ASN A 111 9.37 2.17 10.84
C ASN A 111 10.57 2.86 10.16
N PRO A 112 11.81 2.70 10.67
CA PRO A 112 13.00 3.33 10.09
C PRO A 112 13.23 3.01 8.61
N ALA A 113 12.77 1.84 8.13
CA ALA A 113 12.89 1.47 6.73
C ALA A 113 12.10 2.40 5.79
N LEU A 114 11.11 3.12 6.32
CA LEU A 114 10.31 4.10 5.56
C LEU A 114 10.96 5.48 5.49
N ALA A 115 11.98 5.76 6.31
CA ALA A 115 12.59 7.08 6.37
C ALA A 115 13.12 7.55 5.00
N GLN A 116 13.59 6.61 4.16
CA GLN A 116 14.06 6.89 2.81
C GLN A 116 12.96 7.34 1.83
N LEU A 117 11.69 7.13 2.18
CA LEU A 117 10.53 7.50 1.36
C LEU A 117 9.94 8.86 1.75
N LEU A 118 10.32 9.41 2.91
CA LEU A 118 9.85 10.72 3.36
C LEU A 118 10.67 11.79 2.63
N ARG A 119 10.04 12.46 1.66
CA ARG A 119 10.62 13.54 0.86
C ARG A 119 9.98 14.88 1.23
#